data_AF-A0AAE4ENK6-F1
#
_entry.id   AF-A0AAE4ENK6-F1
#
_cell.length_a   1.000
_cell.length_b   1.000
_cell.length_c   1.000
_cell.angle_alpha   90.00
_cell.angle_beta   90.00
_cell.angle_gamma   90.00
#
_symmetry.space_group_name_H-M   'P 1'
#
loop_
_entity.id
_entity.type
_entity.pdbx_description
1 polymer ?
#
loop_
_entity_poly.entity_id
_entity_poly.type
_entity_poly.pdbx_seq_one_letter_code
_entity_poly.pdbx_strand_id
1 'polypeptide(L)'
;MTDDKEHIRHHLDLSRAEWIRGEPAGVTLEEVVEYAFVPHTDGVTYVAMRKSTDPDGVVLVFTPSEWDAFLKGVDDGEFDLP
;
A
#
# COMPACT_ATOMS: atom_id res chain seq x y z
N MET A 1 15.94 -11.63 -13.70
CA MET A 1 15.59 -10.19 -13.74
C MET A 1 14.65 -9.94 -12.57
N THR A 2 15.08 -10.28 -11.35
CA THR A 2 14.19 -10.36 -10.18
C THR A 2 14.96 -10.11 -8.88
N ASP A 3 15.66 -8.97 -8.77
CA ASP A 3 16.37 -8.62 -7.52
C ASP A 3 16.34 -7.09 -7.21
N ASP A 4 15.54 -6.30 -7.93
CA ASP A 4 15.54 -4.83 -7.75
C ASP A 4 14.54 -4.31 -6.70
N LYS A 5 13.60 -5.12 -6.21
CA LYS A 5 12.51 -4.63 -5.34
C LYS A 5 12.90 -4.51 -3.86
N GLU A 6 13.80 -5.37 -3.38
CA GLU A 6 14.22 -5.39 -1.97
C GLU A 6 14.95 -4.09 -1.57
N HIS A 7 15.77 -3.53 -2.47
CA HIS A 7 16.50 -2.28 -2.18
C HIS A 7 15.60 -1.04 -2.09
N ILE A 8 14.49 -1.00 -2.84
CA ILE A 8 13.51 0.10 -2.78
C ILE A 8 12.70 -0.01 -1.47
N ARG A 9 12.40 -1.26 -1.09
CA ARG A 9 12.01 -1.73 0.26
C ARG A 9 12.53 -0.85 1.40
N HIS A 10 13.86 -0.87 1.48
CA HIS A 10 14.60 -0.36 2.62
C HIS A 10 14.91 1.14 2.56
N HIS A 11 14.75 1.78 1.40
CA HIS A 11 15.06 3.21 1.20
C HIS A 11 13.82 4.10 1.11
N LEU A 12 12.61 3.53 1.15
CA LEU A 12 11.38 4.30 1.13
C LEU A 12 11.18 5.02 2.48
N ASP A 13 11.18 6.35 2.45
CA ASP A 13 10.95 7.18 3.63
C ASP A 13 9.45 7.19 4.00
N LEU A 14 9.04 6.23 4.83
CA LEU A 14 7.67 6.13 5.32
C LEU A 14 7.35 7.13 6.44
N SER A 15 8.36 7.85 6.98
CA SER A 15 8.16 8.81 8.07
C SER A 15 7.30 10.01 7.66
N ARG A 16 7.24 10.29 6.36
CA ARG A 16 6.45 11.36 5.74
C ARG A 16 5.20 10.86 5.02
N ALA A 17 4.91 9.57 5.13
CA ALA A 17 3.75 8.97 4.49
C ALA A 17 2.45 9.52 5.11
N GLU A 18 1.57 10.04 4.26
CA GLU A 18 0.21 10.38 4.64
C GLU A 18 -0.68 9.13 4.51
N TRP A 19 -1.03 8.55 5.65
CA TRP A 19 -1.78 7.30 5.71
C TRP A 19 -3.28 7.54 5.56
N ILE A 20 -3.87 6.91 4.54
CA ILE A 20 -5.29 6.96 4.22
C ILE A 20 -5.92 5.64 4.68
N ARG A 21 -6.97 5.73 5.49
CA ARG A 21 -7.74 4.56 5.94
C ARG A 21 -8.62 4.05 4.80
N GLY A 22 -8.49 2.76 4.48
CA GLY A 22 -9.32 2.06 3.49
C GLY A 22 -10.68 1.67 4.06
N GLU A 23 -11.39 2.61 4.68
CA GLU A 23 -12.73 2.39 5.22
C GLU A 23 -13.81 2.99 4.29
N PRO A 24 -14.98 2.34 4.15
CA PRO A 24 -16.08 2.90 3.38
C PRO A 24 -16.62 4.15 4.07
N ALA A 25 -17.01 5.14 3.27
CA ALA A 25 -17.53 6.41 3.77
C ALA A 25 -18.71 6.21 4.74
N GLY A 26 -18.58 6.74 5.96
CA GLY A 26 -19.62 6.64 6.99
C GLY A 26 -19.56 5.38 7.86
N VAL A 27 -18.55 4.51 7.68
CA VAL A 27 -18.31 3.34 8.53
C VAL A 27 -16.94 3.46 9.18
N THR A 28 -16.89 3.42 10.50
CA THR A 28 -15.64 3.32 11.25
C THR A 28 -15.44 1.88 11.70
N LEU A 29 -14.40 1.24 11.18
CA LEU A 29 -14.02 -0.12 11.53
C LEU A 29 -12.82 -0.09 12.50
N GLU A 30 -12.78 -1.06 13.41
CA GLU A 30 -11.71 -1.18 14.41
C GLU A 30 -10.37 -1.58 13.79
N GLU A 31 -10.40 -2.45 12.78
CA GLU A 31 -9.23 -2.85 12.00
C GLU A 31 -9.48 -2.56 10.51
N VAL A 32 -8.64 -1.70 9.96
CA VAL A 32 -8.62 -1.34 8.53
C VAL A 32 -7.21 -1.41 7.96
N VAL A 33 -7.14 -1.59 6.65
CA VAL A 33 -5.91 -1.38 5.90
C VAL A 33 -5.72 0.13 5.69
N GLU A 34 -4.52 0.62 5.97
CA GLU A 34 -4.10 1.96 5.63
C GLU A 34 -3.12 1.91 4.46
N TYR A 35 -3.21 2.88 3.55
CA TYR A 35 -2.28 3.02 2.43
C TYR A 35 -1.80 4.45 2.28
N ALA A 36 -0.61 4.61 1.70
CA ALA A 36 0.01 5.91 1.48
C ALA A 36 0.79 5.93 0.15
N PHE A 37 0.74 7.08 -0.52
CA PHE A 37 1.57 7.35 -1.70
C PHE A 37 2.88 7.99 -1.24
N VAL A 38 3.99 7.33 -1.51
CA VAL A 38 5.31 7.72 -1.02
C VAL A 38 6.25 7.99 -2.20
N PRO A 39 6.61 9.26 -2.46
CA PRO A 39 7.58 9.59 -3.50
C PRO A 39 8.98 9.12 -3.09
N HIS A 40 9.65 8.40 -3.99
CA HIS A 40 11.02 7.94 -3.79
C HIS A 40 12.02 8.83 -4.54
N THR A 41 13.30 8.73 -4.17
CA THR A 41 14.38 9.56 -4.73
C THR A 41 14.69 9.27 -6.19
N ASP A 42 14.24 8.14 -6.73
CA ASP A 42 14.34 7.80 -8.16
C ASP A 42 13.26 8.48 -9.02
N GLY A 43 12.34 9.23 -8.42
CA GLY A 43 11.26 9.93 -9.11
C GLY A 43 9.98 9.10 -9.29
N VAL A 44 9.95 7.85 -8.81
CA VAL A 44 8.77 6.99 -8.80
C VAL A 44 8.01 7.16 -7.48
N THR A 45 6.68 7.16 -7.55
CA THR A 45 5.81 7.14 -6.36
C THR A 45 5.36 5.73 -6.07
N TYR A 46 5.72 5.20 -4.91
CA TYR A 46 5.35 3.87 -4.46
C TYR A 46 4.09 3.94 -3.60
N VAL A 47 3.39 2.82 -3.50
CA VAL A 47 2.25 2.68 -2.60
C VAL A 47 2.67 1.79 -1.45
N ALA A 48 2.62 2.33 -0.24
CA ALA A 48 2.83 1.58 1.00
C ALA A 48 1.47 1.20 1.58
N MET A 49 1.34 -0.01 2.12
CA MET A 49 0.14 -0.51 2.79
C MET A 49 0.51 -1.14 4.12
N ARG A 50 -0.29 -0.88 5.15
CA ARG A 50 -0.12 -1.45 6.49
C ARG A 50 -1.46 -1.72 7.16
N LYS A 51 -1.43 -2.41 8.29
CA LYS A 51 -2.59 -2.54 9.17
C LYS A 51 -2.66 -1.35 10.11
N SER A 52 -3.84 -0.75 10.25
CA SER A 52 -4.08 0.34 11.22
C SER A 52 -3.82 -0.07 12.68
N THR A 53 -4.02 -1.35 13.01
CA THR A 53 -3.80 -1.92 14.34
C THR A 53 -2.34 -2.25 14.63
N ASP A 54 -1.47 -2.25 13.61
CA ASP A 54 -0.05 -2.59 13.71
C ASP A 54 0.80 -1.67 12.80
N PRO A 55 0.90 -0.35 13.14
CA PRO A 55 1.51 0.65 12.28
C PRO A 55 3.03 0.50 12.12
N ASP A 56 3.69 -0.12 13.10
CA ASP A 56 5.13 -0.48 13.10
C ASP A 56 5.36 -1.91 12.59
N GLY A 57 4.30 -2.59 12.19
CA GLY A 57 4.31 -3.95 11.68
C GLY A 57 4.86 -4.08 10.26
N VAL A 58 4.45 -5.16 9.60
CA VAL A 58 4.85 -5.40 8.20
C VAL A 58 4.17 -4.38 7.29
N VAL A 59 4.99 -3.58 6.61
CA VAL A 59 4.54 -2.67 5.54
C VAL A 59 4.78 -3.33 4.19
N LEU A 60 3.71 -3.46 3.40
CA LEU A 60 3.78 -3.91 2.02
C LEU A 60 4.04 -2.71 1.11
N VAL A 61 5.02 -2.81 0.22
CA VAL A 61 5.34 -1.75 -0.74
C VAL A 61 5.14 -2.27 -2.16
N PHE A 62 4.36 -1.52 -2.91
CA PHE A 62 3.98 -1.78 -4.30
C PHE A 62 4.58 -0.71 -5.21
N THR A 63 5.10 -1.15 -6.36
CA THR A 63 5.38 -0.25 -7.50
C THR A 63 4.08 0.29 -8.09
N PRO A 64 4.10 1.39 -8.86
CA PRO A 64 2.92 1.88 -9.57
C PRO A 64 2.23 0.81 -10.42
N SER A 65 3.02 -0.02 -11.11
CA SER A 65 2.51 -1.08 -11.97
C SER A 65 1.88 -2.23 -11.18
N GLU A 66 2.44 -2.58 -10.02
CA GLU A 66 1.83 -3.57 -9.13
C GLU A 66 0.55 -3.06 -8.49
N TRP A 67 0.52 -1.77 -8.11
CA TRP A 67 -0.67 -1.14 -7.56
C TRP A 67 -1.81 -1.08 -8.58
N ASP A 68 -1.50 -0.70 -9.82
CA ASP A 68 -2.47 -0.73 -10.93
C ASP A 68 -3.00 -2.15 -11.19
N ALA A 69 -2.13 -3.16 -11.18
CA ALA A 69 -2.54 -4.56 -11.31
C ALA A 69 -3.40 -5.02 -10.13
N PHE A 70 -3.06 -4.63 -8.90
CA PHE A 70 -3.85 -4.92 -7.70
C PHE A 70 -5.24 -4.30 -7.79
N LEU A 71 -5.35 -3.01 -8.14
CA LEU A 71 -6.64 -2.33 -8.31
C LEU A 71 -7.50 -2.98 -9.39
N LYS A 72 -6.90 -3.42 -10.50
CA LYS A 72 -7.64 -4.15 -11.54
C LYS A 72 -8.21 -5.47 -11.05
N GLY A 73 -7.48 -6.21 -10.21
CA GLY A 73 -8.01 -7.42 -9.56
C GLY A 73 -9.11 -7.12 -8.54
N VAL A 74 -9.02 -5.98 -7.83
CA VAL A 74 -10.09 -5.53 -6.92
C VAL A 74 -11.36 -5.13 -7.69
N ASP A 75 -11.23 -4.43 -8.82
CA ASP A 75 -12.34 -3.97 -9.66
C ASP A 75 -13.05 -5.12 -10.41
N ASP A 76 -12.31 -6.17 -10.81
CA ASP A 76 -12.87 -7.38 -11.45
C ASP A 76 -13.72 -8.22 -10.47
N GLY A 77 -13.80 -7.84 -9.18
CA GLY A 77 -14.59 -8.53 -8.17
C GLY A 77 -13.93 -9.82 -7.66
N GLU A 78 -12.63 -10.03 -7.90
CA GLU A 78 -11.89 -11.22 -7.42
C GLU A 78 -11.75 -11.26 -5.88
N PHE A 79 -12.15 -10.19 -5.17
CA PHE A 79 -12.18 -10.10 -3.72
C PHE A 79 -13.60 -10.20 -3.12
N ASP A 80 -14.63 -10.46 -3.93
CA ASP A 80 -15.94 -10.89 -3.41
C ASP A 80 -15.76 -12.33 -2.90
N LEU A 81 -15.37 -12.45 -1.63
CA LEU A 81 -15.26 -13.72 -0.93
C LEU A 81 -16.60 -14.48 -1.06
N PRO A 82 -16.60 -15.76 -1.48
CA PRO A 82 -17.82 -16.57 -1.56
C PRO A 82 -18.48 -16.79 -0.19
#